data_AF-A0A6S7DFW3-F1
#
_entry.id   AF-A0A6S7DFW3-F1
#
_cell.length_a   1.000
_cell.length_b   1.000
_cell.length_c   1.000
_cell.angle_alpha   90.00
_cell.angle_beta   90.00
_cell.angle_gamma   90.00
#
_symmetry.space_group_name_H-M   'P 1'
#
loop_
_entity.id
_entity.type
_entity.pdbx_description
1 polymer ?
#
loop_
_entity_poly.entity_id
_entity_poly.type
_entity_poly.pdbx_seq_one_letter_code
_entity_poly.pdbx_strand_id
1 'polypeptide(L)'
;MSALSLLAIRRVLDGGIPPTLCSVSADGVPHVNLLSHVEYVDTSHVALTFQFFNHSRENILSTKRASLMVEDPCTGGSLCLQLRYLRTETEGPIFERLRAKLAGIAAHSGMEHVFRLRGADIYEVRDIAAMQEGAPMATLQPRCDLAGGARAVSARLAECGDLAQLPQVAMDGLRHDLAVHHAILWLLDEQRQSLYALASMGYTQQGIGAELPLAAAGLVGVAVRQGVALRIGHMARMYRYGRTLHQLACDQGLAGGEPIALPGLATPCSQLAVPLRARGRTVGALLVESESDQFFGYDDEDALAVLGAQLAQALLALQSAELEASQAPQEDAAATPPAEPGAPLHLRYFPRDGTVFIDGQYLIKGVAGAILWRIASDAQRHGRWGFSTRELRLAGNALGLPDVQDNLGVRLLLLQRRLADWGGPLQIRKLRRGCYELVSGRTLQLESADCASA
;
A
#
# COMPACT_ATOMS: atom_id res chain seq x y z
N MET A 1 -24.39 -17.34 -31.50
CA MET A 1 -23.77 -17.37 -30.16
C MET A 1 -22.66 -16.33 -30.16
N SER A 2 -22.70 -15.33 -29.27
CA SER A 2 -21.58 -14.38 -29.15
C SER A 2 -20.35 -15.19 -28.75
N ALA A 3 -19.22 -15.01 -29.44
CA ALA A 3 -17.96 -15.61 -29.01
C ALA A 3 -17.65 -15.13 -27.59
N LEU A 4 -17.31 -16.06 -26.69
CA LEU A 4 -16.87 -15.72 -25.34
C LEU A 4 -15.52 -15.01 -25.45
N SER A 5 -15.35 -13.91 -24.71
CA SER A 5 -14.09 -13.19 -24.64
C SER A 5 -13.42 -13.39 -23.29
N LEU A 6 -12.09 -13.29 -23.26
CA LEU A 6 -11.33 -13.44 -22.02
C LEU A 6 -11.71 -12.38 -20.98
N LEU A 7 -12.02 -11.16 -21.44
CA LEU A 7 -12.54 -10.08 -20.59
C LEU A 7 -13.88 -10.47 -19.94
N ALA A 8 -14.80 -11.06 -20.70
CA ALA A 8 -16.12 -11.46 -20.19
C ALA A 8 -16.04 -12.55 -19.12
N ILE A 9 -14.99 -13.37 -19.14
CA ILE A 9 -14.81 -14.50 -18.22
C ILE A 9 -13.75 -14.24 -17.14
N ARG A 10 -13.13 -13.04 -17.09
CA ARG A 10 -11.98 -12.79 -16.21
C ARG A 10 -12.22 -13.10 -14.74
N ARG A 11 -13.45 -12.88 -14.24
CA ARG A 11 -13.87 -13.23 -12.87
C ARG A 11 -13.71 -14.72 -12.56
N VAL A 12 -13.88 -15.59 -13.55
CA VAL A 12 -13.73 -17.05 -13.40
C VAL A 12 -12.26 -17.41 -13.13
N LEU A 13 -11.33 -16.53 -13.52
CA LEU A 13 -9.89 -16.67 -13.31
C LEU A 13 -9.43 -16.11 -11.95
N ASP A 14 -10.35 -15.81 -11.02
CA ASP A 14 -10.00 -15.26 -9.69
C ASP A 14 -9.43 -16.29 -8.71
N GLY A 15 -9.46 -17.58 -9.07
CA GLY A 15 -8.79 -18.64 -8.30
C GLY A 15 -9.63 -19.26 -7.19
N GLY A 16 -10.96 -19.16 -7.27
CA GLY A 16 -11.86 -19.87 -6.36
C GLY A 16 -11.86 -21.39 -6.55
N ILE A 17 -11.67 -21.86 -7.79
CA ILE A 17 -11.56 -23.29 -8.15
C ILE A 17 -10.24 -23.52 -8.89
N PRO A 18 -9.42 -24.51 -8.48
CA PRO A 18 -8.19 -24.87 -9.17
C PRO A 18 -8.45 -25.28 -10.63
N PRO A 19 -7.77 -24.67 -11.63
CA PRO A 19 -8.02 -25.00 -13.02
C PRO A 19 -7.30 -26.29 -13.43
N THR A 20 -7.88 -26.98 -14.41
CA THR A 20 -7.33 -28.24 -14.93
C THR A 20 -6.63 -28.00 -16.26
N LEU A 21 -5.33 -28.31 -16.33
CA LEU A 21 -4.51 -28.22 -17.53
C LEU A 21 -4.42 -29.59 -18.21
N CYS A 22 -4.71 -29.62 -19.51
CA CYS A 22 -4.45 -30.76 -20.37
C CYS A 22 -3.40 -30.38 -21.43
N SER A 23 -2.40 -31.23 -21.59
CA SER A 23 -1.34 -31.13 -22.61
C SER A 23 -1.27 -32.45 -23.36
N VAL A 24 -0.77 -32.46 -24.59
CA VAL A 24 -0.67 -33.68 -25.39
C VAL A 24 0.76 -33.84 -25.88
N SER A 25 1.32 -35.04 -25.77
CA SER A 25 2.64 -35.37 -26.29
C SER A 25 2.66 -35.43 -27.82
N ALA A 26 3.85 -35.50 -28.42
CA ALA A 26 3.99 -35.56 -29.88
C ALA A 26 3.36 -36.82 -30.50
N ASP A 27 3.30 -37.91 -29.75
CA ASP A 27 2.66 -39.19 -30.09
C ASP A 27 1.17 -39.25 -29.71
N GLY A 28 0.59 -38.16 -29.20
CA GLY A 28 -0.85 -38.03 -28.99
C GLY A 28 -1.36 -38.46 -27.62
N VAL A 29 -0.48 -38.70 -26.64
CA VAL A 29 -0.87 -39.10 -25.28
C VAL A 29 -1.24 -37.86 -24.45
N PRO A 30 -2.48 -37.80 -23.90
CA PRO A 30 -2.89 -36.69 -23.06
C PRO A 30 -2.31 -36.79 -21.65
N HIS A 31 -1.89 -35.65 -21.10
CA HIS A 31 -1.47 -35.48 -19.71
C HIS A 31 -2.31 -34.37 -19.06
N VAL A 32 -3.01 -34.75 -17.99
CA VAL A 32 -3.91 -33.87 -17.24
C VAL A 32 -3.31 -33.57 -15.87
N ASN A 33 -3.37 -32.31 -15.46
CA ASN A 33 -2.82 -31.81 -14.20
C ASN A 33 -3.72 -30.73 -13.60
N LEU A 34 -3.80 -30.67 -12.27
CA LEU A 34 -4.40 -29.55 -11.55
C LEU A 34 -3.36 -28.45 -11.35
N LEU A 35 -3.73 -27.22 -11.69
CA LEU A 35 -2.91 -26.03 -11.43
C LEU A 35 -3.37 -25.35 -10.16
N SER A 36 -2.45 -24.65 -9.51
CA SER A 36 -2.78 -23.86 -8.33
C SER A 36 -3.52 -22.57 -8.68
N HIS A 37 -3.19 -21.94 -9.82
CA HIS A 37 -3.78 -20.66 -10.22
C HIS A 37 -3.59 -20.38 -11.72
N VAL A 38 -4.54 -19.65 -12.30
CA VAL A 38 -4.47 -19.00 -13.62
C VAL A 38 -4.66 -17.49 -13.45
N GLU A 39 -3.74 -16.70 -13.98
CA GLU A 39 -3.80 -15.24 -13.90
C GLU A 39 -4.26 -14.65 -15.24
N TYR A 40 -5.26 -13.77 -15.20
CA TYR A 40 -5.60 -12.91 -16.33
C TYR A 40 -4.48 -11.90 -16.57
N VAL A 41 -3.98 -11.80 -17.79
CA VAL A 41 -2.91 -10.85 -18.16
C VAL A 41 -3.46 -9.68 -18.96
N ASP A 42 -4.18 -9.99 -20.03
CA ASP A 42 -4.83 -9.01 -20.90
C ASP A 42 -5.98 -9.69 -21.68
N THR A 43 -6.54 -9.02 -22.69
CA THR A 43 -7.68 -9.54 -23.47
C THR A 43 -7.40 -10.81 -24.28
N SER A 44 -6.13 -11.21 -24.43
CA SER A 44 -5.70 -12.33 -25.26
C SER A 44 -4.75 -13.28 -24.54
N HIS A 45 -4.27 -12.95 -23.34
CA HIS A 45 -3.27 -13.73 -22.64
C HIS A 45 -3.67 -14.12 -21.21
N VAL A 46 -3.23 -15.30 -20.82
CA VAL A 46 -3.25 -15.81 -19.44
C VAL A 46 -1.87 -16.27 -19.02
N ALA A 47 -1.59 -16.24 -17.73
CA ALA A 47 -0.37 -16.78 -17.15
C ALA A 47 -0.68 -17.96 -16.22
N LEU A 48 0.06 -19.05 -16.38
CA LEU A 48 -0.08 -20.27 -15.59
C LEU A 48 1.13 -20.47 -14.69
N THR A 49 0.87 -21.03 -13.51
CA THR A 49 1.93 -21.37 -12.54
C THR A 49 2.77 -22.56 -13.02
N PHE A 50 4.10 -22.41 -13.06
CA PHE A 50 5.02 -23.50 -13.36
C PHE A 50 5.81 -23.91 -12.10
N GLN A 51 5.60 -25.15 -11.62
CA GLN A 51 6.26 -25.65 -10.41
C GLN A 51 6.62 -27.15 -10.47
N PHE A 52 5.79 -28.04 -11.04
CA PHE A 52 6.00 -29.50 -10.95
C PHE A 52 5.90 -30.30 -12.27
N PHE A 53 5.70 -29.65 -13.42
CA PHE A 53 5.22 -30.32 -14.64
C PHE A 53 6.33 -30.85 -15.55
N ASN A 54 7.00 -31.97 -15.23
CA ASN A 54 8.02 -32.49 -16.15
C ASN A 54 7.41 -32.92 -17.50
N HIS A 55 6.44 -33.84 -17.53
CA HIS A 55 5.82 -34.30 -18.78
C HIS A 55 4.92 -33.25 -19.46
N SER A 56 4.05 -32.56 -18.70
CA SER A 56 3.21 -31.53 -19.32
C SER A 56 4.02 -30.37 -19.89
N ARG A 57 5.16 -30.00 -19.29
CA ARG A 57 6.03 -28.98 -19.87
C ARG A 57 6.75 -29.47 -21.10
N GLU A 58 7.24 -30.71 -21.13
CA GLU A 58 7.81 -31.32 -22.34
C GLU A 58 6.80 -31.28 -23.50
N ASN A 59 5.55 -31.66 -23.22
CA ASN A 59 4.44 -31.63 -24.17
C ASN A 59 4.15 -30.20 -24.66
N ILE A 60 4.07 -29.24 -23.74
CA ILE A 60 3.79 -27.84 -24.09
C ILE A 60 4.94 -27.21 -24.86
N LEU A 61 6.19 -27.49 -24.50
CA LEU A 61 7.34 -26.94 -25.19
C LEU A 61 7.52 -27.51 -26.59
N SER A 62 7.16 -28.78 -26.80
CA SER A 62 7.20 -29.44 -28.11
C SER A 62 6.03 -29.05 -29.02
N THR A 63 4.78 -29.11 -28.52
CA THR A 63 3.58 -28.87 -29.33
C THR A 63 3.13 -27.42 -29.36
N LYS A 64 3.58 -26.61 -28.38
CA LYS A 64 3.10 -25.25 -28.11
C LYS A 64 1.62 -25.15 -27.79
N ARG A 65 0.93 -26.26 -27.50
CA ARG A 65 -0.52 -26.32 -27.29
C ARG A 65 -0.86 -26.84 -25.91
N ALA A 66 -1.91 -26.28 -25.34
CA ALA A 66 -2.54 -26.80 -24.13
C ALA A 66 -4.04 -26.48 -24.16
N SER A 67 -4.81 -27.19 -23.37
CA SER A 67 -6.21 -26.91 -23.08
C SER A 67 -6.34 -26.64 -21.58
N LEU A 68 -7.07 -25.60 -21.20
CA LEU A 68 -7.30 -25.24 -19.81
C LEU A 68 -8.79 -25.23 -19.51
N MET A 69 -9.20 -25.98 -18.50
CA MET A 69 -10.57 -25.96 -18.00
C MET A 69 -10.64 -25.12 -16.73
N VAL A 70 -11.59 -24.19 -16.70
CA VAL A 70 -11.89 -23.31 -15.56
C VAL A 70 -13.37 -23.43 -15.23
N GLU A 71 -13.72 -23.31 -13.94
CA GLU A 71 -15.09 -23.37 -13.46
C GLU A 71 -15.46 -22.09 -12.72
N ASP A 72 -16.67 -21.60 -12.98
CA ASP A 72 -17.25 -20.47 -12.27
C ASP A 72 -17.79 -20.97 -10.92
N PRO A 73 -17.19 -20.55 -9.78
CA PRO A 73 -17.62 -21.02 -8.46
C PRO A 73 -19.03 -20.59 -8.09
N CYS A 74 -19.59 -19.58 -8.77
CA CYS A 74 -20.94 -19.09 -8.50
C CYS A 74 -22.02 -19.86 -9.25
N THR A 75 -21.71 -20.37 -10.46
CA THR A 75 -22.70 -21.04 -11.33
C THR A 75 -22.48 -22.54 -11.48
N GLY A 76 -21.27 -23.02 -11.20
CA GLY A 76 -20.82 -24.36 -11.57
C GLY A 76 -20.65 -24.54 -13.08
N GLY A 77 -20.72 -23.47 -13.88
CA GLY A 77 -20.46 -23.53 -15.31
C GLY A 77 -18.98 -23.72 -15.60
N SER A 78 -18.65 -24.53 -16.61
CA SER A 78 -17.27 -24.82 -16.98
C SER A 78 -16.94 -24.34 -18.40
N LEU A 79 -15.74 -23.79 -18.53
CA LEU A 79 -15.21 -23.26 -19.78
C LEU A 79 -13.92 -23.96 -20.13
N CYS A 80 -13.70 -24.20 -21.42
CA CYS A 80 -12.49 -24.74 -22.00
C CYS A 80 -11.80 -23.66 -22.83
N LEU A 81 -10.54 -23.36 -22.51
CA LEU A 81 -9.70 -22.42 -23.21
C LEU A 81 -8.65 -23.20 -24.01
N GLN A 82 -8.58 -22.95 -25.32
CA GLN A 82 -7.47 -23.45 -26.14
C GLN A 82 -6.31 -22.47 -26.06
N LEU A 83 -5.15 -22.96 -25.65
CA LEU A 83 -3.99 -22.14 -25.32
C LEU A 83 -2.81 -22.42 -26.26
N ARG A 84 -2.10 -21.36 -26.64
CA ARG A 84 -0.79 -21.44 -27.31
C ARG A 84 0.31 -20.89 -26.40
N TYR A 85 1.29 -21.70 -26.05
CA TYR A 85 2.43 -21.26 -25.25
C TYR A 85 3.28 -20.23 -26.01
N LEU A 86 3.65 -19.15 -25.33
CA LEU A 86 4.50 -18.10 -25.88
C LEU A 86 5.89 -18.09 -25.24
N ARG A 87 5.95 -17.96 -23.91
CA ARG A 87 7.21 -17.79 -23.16
C ARG A 87 7.02 -18.15 -21.68
N THR A 88 8.13 -18.25 -20.96
CA THR A 88 8.15 -18.33 -19.49
C THR A 88 8.82 -17.08 -18.94
N GLU A 89 8.19 -16.42 -17.98
CA GLU A 89 8.76 -15.33 -17.21
C GLU A 89 9.19 -15.83 -15.83
N THR A 90 10.44 -15.64 -15.45
CA THR A 90 10.99 -16.07 -14.14
C THR A 90 11.13 -14.91 -13.16
N GLU A 91 10.81 -13.70 -13.61
CA GLU A 91 10.85 -12.46 -12.85
C GLU A 91 9.85 -11.47 -13.46
N GLY A 92 9.67 -10.32 -12.79
CA GLY A 92 8.80 -9.25 -13.26
C GLY A 92 7.36 -9.35 -12.74
N PRO A 93 6.49 -8.44 -13.20
CA PRO A 93 5.17 -8.23 -12.61
C PRO A 93 4.26 -9.45 -12.53
N ILE A 94 4.13 -10.18 -13.65
CA ILE A 94 3.22 -11.33 -13.74
C ILE A 94 3.73 -12.48 -12.86
N PHE A 95 5.05 -12.69 -12.86
CA PHE A 95 5.69 -13.66 -11.98
C PHE A 95 5.43 -13.32 -10.50
N GLU A 96 5.56 -12.06 -10.10
CA GLU A 96 5.36 -11.62 -8.72
C GLU A 96 3.89 -11.72 -8.28
N ARG A 97 2.94 -11.45 -9.18
CA ARG A 97 1.51 -11.73 -8.97
C ARG A 97 1.24 -13.20 -8.66
N LEU A 98 1.72 -14.08 -9.53
CA LEU A 98 1.55 -15.52 -9.35
C LEU A 98 2.28 -16.02 -8.10
N ARG A 99 3.47 -15.50 -7.81
CA ARG A 99 4.24 -15.86 -6.60
C ARG A 99 3.48 -15.47 -5.34
N ALA A 100 2.87 -14.29 -5.31
CA ALA A 100 2.06 -13.85 -4.19
C ALA A 100 0.82 -14.74 -4.00
N LYS A 101 0.12 -15.12 -5.08
CA LYS A 101 -1.02 -16.05 -4.94
C LYS A 101 -0.58 -17.43 -4.42
N LEU A 102 0.56 -17.93 -4.90
CA LEU A 102 1.09 -19.23 -4.48
C LEU A 102 1.60 -19.28 -3.04
N ALA A 103 2.31 -18.26 -2.58
CA ALA A 103 2.81 -18.24 -1.20
C ALA A 103 1.65 -18.24 -0.18
N GLY A 104 0.49 -17.66 -0.53
CA GLY A 104 -0.72 -17.79 0.29
C GLY A 104 -1.21 -19.24 0.41
N ILE A 105 -1.20 -19.99 -0.70
CA ILE A 105 -1.61 -21.41 -0.74
C ILE A 105 -0.64 -22.30 0.05
N ALA A 106 0.66 -22.13 -0.18
CA ALA A 106 1.73 -22.96 0.41
C ALA A 106 1.78 -22.90 1.94
N ALA A 107 1.53 -21.72 2.51
CA ALA A 107 1.64 -21.48 3.94
C ALA A 107 0.51 -22.14 4.75
N HIS A 108 -0.64 -22.40 4.12
CA HIS A 108 -1.76 -23.12 4.76
C HIS A 108 -1.61 -24.64 4.70
N SER A 109 -1.03 -25.17 3.61
CA SER A 109 -0.76 -26.60 3.48
C SER A 109 0.48 -27.06 4.27
N GLY A 110 1.25 -26.13 4.83
CA GLY A 110 2.52 -26.41 5.50
C GLY A 110 3.63 -26.84 4.52
N MET A 111 3.47 -26.51 3.23
CA MET A 111 4.34 -26.96 2.14
C MET A 111 5.17 -25.81 1.53
N GLU A 112 5.52 -24.80 2.33
CA GLU A 112 6.26 -23.60 1.90
C GLU A 112 7.58 -23.92 1.19
N HIS A 113 8.27 -24.99 1.61
CA HIS A 113 9.54 -25.42 1.00
C HIS A 113 9.36 -26.17 -0.33
N VAL A 114 8.14 -26.62 -0.63
CA VAL A 114 7.81 -27.43 -1.82
C VAL A 114 7.16 -26.56 -2.90
N PHE A 115 6.28 -25.63 -2.53
CA PHE A 115 5.57 -24.72 -3.45
C PHE A 115 6.39 -23.48 -3.80
N ARG A 116 7.50 -23.66 -4.49
CA ARG A 116 8.26 -22.56 -5.08
C ARG A 116 7.88 -22.37 -6.54
N LEU A 117 7.33 -21.20 -6.88
CA LEU A 117 7.10 -20.82 -8.28
C LEU A 117 8.43 -20.80 -9.04
N ARG A 118 8.54 -21.65 -10.07
CA ARG A 118 9.72 -21.71 -10.95
C ARG A 118 9.60 -20.75 -12.14
N GLY A 119 8.38 -20.42 -12.54
CA GLY A 119 8.11 -19.46 -13.61
C GLY A 119 6.62 -19.22 -13.83
N ALA A 120 6.30 -18.15 -14.56
CA ALA A 120 5.00 -17.81 -15.08
C ALA A 120 4.98 -18.14 -16.58
N ASP A 121 4.29 -19.20 -16.98
CA ASP A 121 4.15 -19.54 -18.39
C ASP A 121 3.03 -18.69 -19.01
N ILE A 122 3.38 -17.88 -20.01
CA ILE A 122 2.43 -16.99 -20.71
C ILE A 122 1.87 -17.72 -21.93
N TYR A 123 0.54 -17.73 -22.03
CA TYR A 123 -0.20 -18.34 -23.13
C TYR A 123 -1.08 -17.31 -23.81
N GLU A 124 -1.16 -17.43 -25.13
CA GLU A 124 -2.19 -16.78 -25.94
C GLU A 124 -3.44 -17.67 -25.95
N VAL A 125 -4.60 -17.08 -25.64
CA VAL A 125 -5.90 -17.75 -25.71
C VAL A 125 -6.40 -17.70 -27.15
N ARG A 126 -6.59 -18.87 -27.74
CA ARG A 126 -7.00 -19.05 -29.14
C ARG A 126 -8.49 -19.20 -29.32
N ASP A 127 -9.13 -19.89 -28.39
CA ASP A 127 -10.55 -20.16 -28.42
C ASP A 127 -11.08 -20.37 -27.00
N ILE A 128 -12.36 -20.05 -26.79
CA ILE A 128 -13.06 -20.21 -25.52
C ILE A 128 -14.41 -20.85 -25.81
N ALA A 129 -14.61 -22.07 -25.31
CA ALA A 129 -15.83 -22.84 -25.47
C ALA A 129 -16.48 -23.13 -24.11
N ALA A 130 -17.81 -22.98 -24.03
CA ALA A 130 -18.57 -23.48 -22.90
C ALA A 130 -18.65 -25.01 -22.98
N MET A 131 -18.24 -25.69 -21.92
CA MET A 131 -18.28 -27.16 -21.82
C MET A 131 -19.56 -27.61 -21.11
N GLN A 132 -19.90 -26.92 -20.04
CA GLN A 132 -21.12 -27.12 -19.28
C GLN A 132 -21.74 -25.76 -18.98
N GLU A 133 -23.02 -25.61 -19.31
CA GLU A 133 -23.77 -24.44 -18.89
C GLU A 133 -23.94 -24.47 -17.37
N GLY A 134 -23.55 -23.37 -16.72
CA GLY A 134 -23.78 -23.19 -15.30
C GLY A 134 -25.25 -22.92 -15.00
N ALA A 135 -25.62 -23.05 -13.72
CA ALA A 135 -26.91 -22.59 -13.27
C ALA A 135 -27.08 -21.09 -13.60
N PRO A 136 -28.29 -20.63 -13.96
CA PRO A 136 -28.55 -19.20 -14.12
C PRO A 136 -28.12 -18.48 -12.85
N MET A 137 -27.18 -17.54 -12.96
CA MET A 137 -26.90 -16.67 -11.81
C MET A 137 -28.18 -15.90 -11.48
N ALA A 138 -28.60 -15.97 -10.22
CA ALA A 138 -29.36 -14.83 -9.70
C ALA A 138 -28.49 -13.59 -9.93
N THR A 139 -29.06 -12.55 -10.55
CA THR A 139 -28.37 -11.27 -10.70
C THR A 139 -28.16 -10.70 -9.30
N LEU A 140 -27.05 -11.05 -8.67
CA LEU A 140 -26.58 -10.39 -7.46
C LEU A 140 -26.27 -8.95 -7.89
N GLN A 141 -26.93 -8.00 -7.24
CA GLN A 141 -26.60 -6.60 -7.48
C GLN A 141 -25.12 -6.39 -7.16
N PRO A 142 -24.36 -5.72 -8.04
CA PRO A 142 -22.97 -5.41 -7.75
C PRO A 142 -22.90 -4.64 -6.43
N ARG A 143 -21.87 -4.91 -5.62
CA ARG A 143 -21.61 -4.27 -4.32
C ARG A 143 -21.71 -2.75 -4.38
N CYS A 144 -21.19 -2.18 -5.47
CA CYS A 144 -21.27 -0.76 -5.82
C CYS A 144 -20.96 -0.57 -7.31
N ASP A 145 -21.22 0.62 -7.84
CA ASP A 145 -20.71 1.03 -9.16
C ASP A 145 -19.25 1.47 -9.02
N LEU A 146 -18.30 0.55 -9.22
CA LEU A 146 -16.87 0.83 -9.07
C LEU A 146 -16.39 1.92 -10.04
N ALA A 147 -16.89 1.95 -11.27
CA ALA A 147 -16.49 2.93 -12.27
C ALA A 147 -17.07 4.31 -11.96
N GLY A 148 -18.35 4.37 -11.59
CA GLY A 148 -19.00 5.60 -11.12
C GLY A 148 -18.37 6.13 -9.84
N GLY A 149 -18.08 5.25 -8.89
CA GLY A 149 -17.43 5.58 -7.62
C GLY A 149 -16.01 6.09 -7.83
N ALA A 150 -15.17 5.40 -8.61
CA ALA A 150 -13.83 5.86 -8.93
C ALA A 150 -13.83 7.23 -9.61
N ARG A 151 -14.79 7.48 -10.52
CA ARG A 151 -14.96 8.81 -11.15
C ARG A 151 -15.32 9.89 -10.13
N ALA A 152 -16.24 9.60 -9.20
CA ALA A 152 -16.66 10.55 -8.18
C ALA A 152 -15.52 10.89 -7.21
N VAL A 153 -14.77 9.89 -6.76
CA VAL A 153 -13.57 10.10 -5.93
C VAL A 153 -12.52 10.89 -6.71
N SER A 154 -12.30 10.55 -7.97
CA SER A 154 -11.37 11.24 -8.85
C SER A 154 -11.69 12.74 -8.99
N ALA A 155 -12.95 13.09 -9.21
CA ALA A 155 -13.37 14.49 -9.28
C ALA A 155 -13.05 15.25 -7.98
N ARG A 156 -13.33 14.65 -6.81
CA ARG A 156 -13.04 15.30 -5.51
C ARG A 156 -11.55 15.42 -5.22
N LEU A 157 -10.74 14.45 -5.64
CA LEU A 157 -9.28 14.53 -5.53
C LEU A 157 -8.71 15.65 -6.40
N ALA A 158 -9.31 15.93 -7.55
CA ALA A 158 -8.87 17.02 -8.43
C ALA A 158 -9.12 18.42 -7.83
N GLU A 159 -10.13 18.58 -6.99
CA GLU A 159 -10.44 19.83 -6.29
C GLU A 159 -9.61 20.06 -5.02
N CYS A 160 -8.75 19.10 -4.64
CA CYS A 160 -7.90 19.24 -3.45
C CYS A 160 -6.81 20.29 -3.69
N GLY A 161 -6.88 21.40 -2.94
CA GLY A 161 -5.90 22.49 -2.99
C GLY A 161 -4.76 22.33 -1.98
N ASP A 162 -4.86 21.36 -1.07
CA ASP A 162 -3.89 21.11 0.01
C ASP A 162 -3.61 19.61 0.20
N LEU A 163 -2.35 19.26 0.48
CA LEU A 163 -1.90 17.91 0.85
C LEU A 163 -2.73 17.34 2.01
N ALA A 164 -3.15 18.17 2.97
CA ALA A 164 -3.92 17.71 4.12
C ALA A 164 -5.30 17.11 3.75
N GLN A 165 -5.88 17.56 2.63
CA GLN A 165 -7.20 17.11 2.17
C GLN A 165 -7.13 15.74 1.50
N LEU A 166 -6.03 15.43 0.80
CA LEU A 166 -5.91 14.25 -0.05
C LEU A 166 -6.19 12.92 0.67
N PRO A 167 -5.57 12.60 1.83
CA PRO A 167 -5.83 11.33 2.49
C PRO A 167 -7.29 11.22 2.95
N GLN A 168 -7.87 12.31 3.43
CA GLN A 168 -9.25 12.31 3.91
C GLN A 168 -10.24 12.07 2.76
N VAL A 169 -10.10 12.81 1.66
CA VAL A 169 -10.95 12.64 0.47
C VAL A 169 -10.83 11.25 -0.14
N ALA A 170 -9.61 10.70 -0.17
CA ALA A 170 -9.38 9.34 -0.63
C ALA A 170 -10.08 8.30 0.26
N MET A 171 -9.89 8.35 1.59
CA MET A 171 -10.47 7.39 2.54
C MET A 171 -12.00 7.48 2.58
N ASP A 172 -12.56 8.69 2.60
CA ASP A 172 -14.01 8.88 2.57
C ASP A 172 -14.61 8.38 1.25
N GLY A 173 -13.90 8.59 0.14
CA GLY A 173 -14.29 8.07 -1.17
C GLY A 173 -14.29 6.55 -1.27
N LEU A 174 -13.25 5.91 -0.72
CA LEU A 174 -13.18 4.45 -0.63
C LEU A 174 -14.37 3.89 0.17
N ARG A 175 -14.72 4.54 1.29
CA ARG A 175 -15.83 4.14 2.15
C ARG A 175 -17.18 4.30 1.48
N HIS A 176 -17.48 5.50 0.96
CA HIS A 176 -18.83 5.87 0.54
C HIS A 176 -19.13 5.47 -0.90
N ASP A 177 -18.16 5.59 -1.81
CA ASP A 177 -18.41 5.42 -3.24
C ASP A 177 -17.93 4.05 -3.76
N LEU A 178 -16.92 3.44 -3.11
CA LEU A 178 -16.41 2.11 -3.48
C LEU A 178 -16.73 1.03 -2.43
N ALA A 179 -17.50 1.35 -1.38
CA ALA A 179 -17.91 0.43 -0.31
C ALA A 179 -16.74 -0.36 0.36
N VAL A 180 -15.52 0.17 0.31
CA VAL A 180 -14.34 -0.42 0.96
C VAL A 180 -14.28 0.09 2.38
N HIS A 181 -14.25 -0.80 3.37
CA HIS A 181 -14.35 -0.39 4.78
C HIS A 181 -13.01 -0.31 5.52
N HIS A 182 -11.99 -1.03 5.05
CA HIS A 182 -10.66 -1.07 5.66
C HIS A 182 -9.61 -0.72 4.63
N ALA A 183 -8.84 0.35 4.90
CA ALA A 183 -7.80 0.81 4.00
C ALA A 183 -6.66 1.50 4.75
N ILE A 184 -5.43 1.34 4.26
CA ILE A 184 -4.22 2.00 4.76
C ILE A 184 -3.48 2.63 3.59
N LEU A 185 -3.18 3.92 3.71
CA LEU A 185 -2.33 4.67 2.79
C LEU A 185 -0.90 4.66 3.32
N TRP A 186 -0.04 3.89 2.66
CA TRP A 186 1.39 3.81 2.94
C TRP A 186 2.17 4.74 2.03
N LEU A 187 3.15 5.45 2.58
CA LEU A 187 4.14 6.19 1.80
C LEU A 187 5.54 5.61 2.01
N LEU A 188 6.34 5.66 0.94
CA LEU A 188 7.70 5.15 0.92
C LEU A 188 8.68 6.23 1.39
N ASP A 189 9.45 5.91 2.43
CA ASP A 189 10.71 6.57 2.71
C ASP A 189 11.83 5.79 2.00
N GLU A 190 12.27 6.30 0.84
CA GLU A 190 13.27 5.65 0.00
C GLU A 190 14.63 5.56 0.69
N GLN A 191 15.01 6.53 1.52
CA GLN A 191 16.31 6.52 2.21
C GLN A 191 16.36 5.41 3.25
N ARG A 192 15.27 5.27 4.01
CA ARG A 192 15.18 4.27 5.09
C ARG A 192 14.68 2.91 4.63
N GLN A 193 14.31 2.78 3.36
CA GLN A 193 13.69 1.56 2.80
C GLN A 193 12.55 1.07 3.68
N SER A 194 11.67 1.99 4.08
CA SER A 194 10.56 1.74 5.00
C SER A 194 9.29 2.41 4.51
N LEU A 195 8.15 1.79 4.82
CA LEU A 195 6.83 2.38 4.63
C LEU A 195 6.37 2.99 5.95
N TYR A 196 5.65 4.11 5.87
CA TYR A 196 4.93 4.68 7.00
C TYR A 196 3.46 4.93 6.66
N ALA A 197 2.57 4.70 7.60
CA ALA A 197 1.14 4.89 7.42
C ALA A 197 0.81 6.39 7.51
N LEU A 198 0.37 6.99 6.40
CA LEU A 198 -0.08 8.39 6.38
C LEU A 198 -1.53 8.53 6.86
N ALA A 199 -2.38 7.57 6.48
CA ALA A 199 -3.77 7.51 6.90
C ALA A 199 -4.24 6.06 6.90
N SER A 200 -5.24 5.77 7.72
CA SER A 200 -5.95 4.49 7.69
C SER A 200 -7.41 4.69 8.06
N MET A 201 -8.24 3.69 7.79
CA MET A 201 -9.67 3.71 8.11
C MET A 201 -10.19 2.30 8.41
N GLY A 202 -11.21 2.22 9.27
CA GLY A 202 -11.90 0.96 9.59
C GLY A 202 -11.25 0.10 10.67
N TYR A 203 -10.04 0.45 11.13
CA TYR A 203 -9.34 -0.31 12.15
C TYR A 203 -9.58 0.21 13.57
N THR A 204 -9.42 -0.67 14.56
CA THR A 204 -9.45 -0.29 15.98
C THR A 204 -8.35 0.72 16.34
N GLN A 205 -7.17 0.56 15.72
CA GLN A 205 -6.01 1.44 15.88
C GLN A 205 -5.76 2.12 14.52
N GLN A 206 -5.70 3.46 14.48
CA GLN A 206 -5.39 4.15 13.23
C GLN A 206 -3.92 3.96 12.82
N GLY A 207 -3.02 3.86 13.79
CA GLY A 207 -1.61 3.59 13.54
C GLY A 207 -0.94 4.58 12.58
N ILE A 208 -1.39 5.84 12.56
CA ILE A 208 -0.75 6.91 11.79
C ILE A 208 0.72 6.96 12.21
N GLY A 209 1.65 7.06 11.26
CA GLY A 209 3.09 7.07 11.51
C GLY A 209 3.68 5.74 11.99
N ALA A 210 2.89 4.67 12.07
CA ALA A 210 3.45 3.33 12.22
C ALA A 210 4.35 3.04 11.02
N GLU A 211 5.52 2.46 11.30
CA GLU A 211 6.54 2.17 10.29
C GLU A 211 6.72 0.67 10.10
N LEU A 212 7.05 0.31 8.87
CA LEU A 212 7.27 -1.07 8.48
C LEU A 212 8.43 -1.12 7.48
N PRO A 213 9.53 -1.84 7.77
CA PRO A 213 10.59 -2.05 6.80
C PRO A 213 10.04 -2.64 5.51
N LEU A 214 10.46 -2.11 4.36
CA LEU A 214 9.93 -2.49 3.06
C LEU A 214 10.07 -4.00 2.81
N ALA A 215 11.17 -4.60 3.28
CA ALA A 215 11.42 -6.03 3.19
C ALA A 215 10.42 -6.88 4.01
N ALA A 216 9.90 -6.35 5.12
CA ALA A 216 8.94 -7.01 6.00
C ALA A 216 7.48 -6.65 5.66
N ALA A 217 7.25 -5.78 4.68
CA ALA A 217 5.93 -5.20 4.40
C ALA A 217 4.94 -6.10 3.65
N GLY A 218 5.17 -7.42 3.66
CA GLY A 218 4.29 -8.42 3.03
C GLY A 218 3.88 -8.04 1.61
N LEU A 219 2.57 -8.14 1.35
CA LEU A 219 1.95 -7.82 0.05
C LEU A 219 2.25 -6.38 -0.41
N VAL A 220 2.13 -5.41 0.50
CA VAL A 220 2.36 -3.98 0.22
C VAL A 220 3.81 -3.74 -0.21
N GLY A 221 4.76 -4.38 0.47
CA GLY A 221 6.17 -4.27 0.13
C GLY A 221 6.49 -4.78 -1.27
N VAL A 222 5.88 -5.90 -1.68
CA VAL A 222 6.03 -6.43 -3.05
C VAL A 222 5.39 -5.47 -4.06
N ALA A 223 4.17 -4.99 -3.80
CA ALA A 223 3.49 -4.04 -4.69
C ALA A 223 4.31 -2.76 -4.91
N VAL A 224 4.92 -2.23 -3.85
CA VAL A 224 5.79 -1.05 -3.92
C VAL A 224 7.05 -1.32 -4.75
N ARG A 225 7.77 -2.41 -4.47
CA ARG A 225 9.02 -2.77 -5.17
C ARG A 225 8.81 -3.06 -6.64
N GLN A 226 7.73 -3.75 -6.98
CA GLN A 226 7.45 -4.20 -8.35
C GLN A 226 6.64 -3.18 -9.15
N GLY A 227 6.04 -2.19 -8.47
CA GLY A 227 5.20 -1.19 -9.13
C GLY A 227 3.96 -1.79 -9.79
N VAL A 228 3.44 -2.91 -9.26
CA VAL A 228 2.20 -3.54 -9.72
C VAL A 228 1.23 -3.86 -8.59
N ALA A 229 -0.06 -3.88 -8.92
CA ALA A 229 -1.08 -4.27 -7.97
C ALA A 229 -1.01 -5.78 -7.69
N LEU A 230 -1.26 -6.15 -6.44
CA LEU A 230 -1.29 -7.55 -5.99
C LEU A 230 -2.59 -7.81 -5.23
N ARG A 231 -3.26 -8.89 -5.60
CA ARG A 231 -4.59 -9.24 -5.08
C ARG A 231 -4.60 -10.66 -4.57
N ILE A 232 -5.08 -10.81 -3.34
CA ILE A 232 -5.22 -12.08 -2.64
C ILE A 232 -6.68 -12.22 -2.26
N GLY A 233 -7.42 -13.07 -2.98
CA GLY A 233 -8.85 -13.29 -2.77
C GLY A 233 -9.17 -14.21 -1.59
N HIS A 234 -8.21 -15.03 -1.17
CA HIS A 234 -8.38 -15.99 -0.08
C HIS A 234 -7.11 -16.08 0.74
N MET A 235 -7.24 -16.52 2.00
CA MET A 235 -6.10 -16.88 2.86
C MET A 235 -5.15 -15.68 3.09
N ALA A 236 -5.68 -14.46 2.99
CA ALA A 236 -4.89 -13.24 3.12
C ALA A 236 -4.26 -13.06 4.51
N ARG A 237 -4.75 -13.79 5.52
CA ARG A 237 -4.19 -13.86 6.87
C ARG A 237 -2.70 -14.22 6.90
N MET A 238 -2.19 -14.90 5.87
CA MET A 238 -0.76 -15.26 5.77
C MET A 238 0.14 -14.09 5.38
N TYR A 239 -0.42 -13.02 4.80
CA TYR A 239 0.30 -11.79 4.45
C TYR A 239 0.32 -10.73 5.54
N ARG A 240 -0.15 -11.06 6.76
CA ARG A 240 -0.13 -10.16 7.90
C ARG A 240 1.32 -9.78 8.27
N TYR A 241 1.64 -8.52 8.06
CA TYR A 241 2.89 -7.90 8.51
C TYR A 241 2.98 -7.79 10.06
N GLY A 242 1.86 -7.97 10.77
CA GLY A 242 1.77 -7.79 12.23
C GLY A 242 2.48 -8.83 13.09
N ARG A 243 2.72 -10.06 12.60
CA ARG A 243 3.44 -11.09 13.40
C ARG A 243 4.96 -10.87 13.42
N THR A 244 5.53 -10.35 12.34
CA THR A 244 6.99 -10.19 12.22
C THR A 244 7.50 -8.97 12.99
N LEU A 245 6.72 -7.89 13.08
CA LEU A 245 7.18 -6.67 13.73
C LEU A 245 7.16 -6.69 15.26
N HIS A 246 6.24 -7.41 15.91
CA HIS A 246 6.30 -7.55 17.38
C HIS A 246 7.56 -8.31 17.81
N GLN A 247 7.98 -9.33 17.03
CA GLN A 247 9.24 -10.04 17.25
C GLN A 247 10.47 -9.19 16.88
N LEU A 248 10.45 -8.48 15.75
CA LEU A 248 11.57 -7.61 15.34
C LEU A 248 11.76 -6.39 16.27
N ALA A 249 10.70 -5.85 16.85
CA ALA A 249 10.77 -4.76 17.83
C ALA A 249 11.44 -5.22 19.15
N CYS A 250 11.26 -6.49 19.52
CA CYS A 250 11.99 -7.10 20.64
C CYS A 250 13.47 -7.37 20.30
N ASP A 251 13.77 -7.78 19.06
CA ASP A 251 15.13 -8.18 18.66
C ASP A 251 16.06 -6.99 18.32
N GLN A 252 15.54 -5.83 17.94
CA GLN A 252 16.37 -4.69 17.48
C GLN A 252 16.74 -3.65 18.54
N GLY A 253 16.40 -3.85 19.82
CA GLY A 253 16.88 -2.96 20.90
C GLY A 253 16.70 -1.46 20.60
N LEU A 254 15.59 -1.10 19.92
CA LEU A 254 15.27 0.28 19.61
C LEU A 254 15.12 1.02 20.94
N ALA A 255 15.85 2.12 21.07
CA ALA A 255 15.94 2.90 22.29
C ALA A 255 14.54 3.37 22.76
N GLY A 256 13.99 2.64 23.72
CA GLY A 256 13.08 3.12 24.77
C GLY A 256 11.74 3.69 24.34
N GLY A 257 10.81 2.88 23.84
CA GLY A 257 9.38 3.22 23.74
C GLY A 257 8.56 2.10 23.09
N GLU A 258 7.27 1.98 23.45
CA GLU A 258 6.37 1.06 22.71
C GLU A 258 6.17 1.57 21.28
N PRO A 259 6.38 0.73 20.25
CA PRO A 259 6.18 1.13 18.87
C PRO A 259 4.69 1.42 18.61
N ILE A 260 4.40 2.36 17.69
CA ILE A 260 3.02 2.64 17.25
C ILE A 260 2.43 1.34 16.72
N ALA A 261 1.28 0.95 17.28
CA ALA A 261 0.55 -0.22 16.81
C ALA A 261 0.21 -0.05 15.32
N LEU A 262 0.52 -1.09 14.54
CA LEU A 262 0.21 -1.08 13.11
C LEU A 262 -1.31 -1.16 12.93
N PRO A 263 -1.88 -0.37 12.01
CA PRO A 263 -3.25 -0.62 11.56
C PRO A 263 -3.29 -1.95 10.80
N GLY A 264 -4.46 -2.57 10.71
CA GLY A 264 -4.65 -3.82 9.98
C GLY A 264 -5.64 -4.76 10.65
N LEU A 265 -6.34 -5.56 9.85
CA LEU A 265 -7.26 -6.57 10.39
C LEU A 265 -6.49 -7.69 11.12
N ALA A 266 -7.09 -8.22 12.18
CA ALA A 266 -6.56 -9.39 12.87
C ALA A 266 -6.70 -10.66 12.01
N THR A 267 -7.75 -10.73 11.20
CA THR A 267 -8.08 -11.88 10.33
C THR A 267 -8.57 -11.41 8.97
N PRO A 268 -7.71 -10.79 8.13
CA PRO A 268 -8.09 -10.45 6.78
C PRO A 268 -8.30 -11.74 5.97
N CYS A 269 -9.43 -11.84 5.28
CA CYS A 269 -9.76 -12.96 4.39
C CYS A 269 -9.33 -12.66 2.96
N SER A 270 -9.47 -11.41 2.53
CA SER A 270 -8.96 -10.91 1.25
C SER A 270 -8.26 -9.55 1.38
N GLN A 271 -7.30 -9.30 0.47
CA GLN A 271 -6.48 -8.10 0.43
C GLN A 271 -6.17 -7.69 -1.01
N LEU A 272 -6.03 -6.38 -1.23
CA LEU A 272 -5.54 -5.80 -2.48
C LEU A 272 -4.58 -4.66 -2.15
N ALA A 273 -3.33 -4.78 -2.62
CA ALA A 273 -2.32 -3.74 -2.51
C ALA A 273 -2.09 -3.11 -3.88
N VAL A 274 -2.27 -1.80 -3.98
CA VAL A 274 -2.09 -1.02 -5.21
C VAL A 274 -0.97 0.00 -5.02
N PRO A 275 0.08 0.00 -5.84
CA PRO A 275 1.16 0.96 -5.74
C PRO A 275 0.70 2.36 -6.18
N LEU A 276 1.14 3.38 -5.46
CA LEU A 276 0.96 4.78 -5.82
C LEU A 276 2.07 5.16 -6.79
N ARG A 277 1.76 5.21 -8.08
CA ARG A 277 2.77 5.44 -9.13
C ARG A 277 2.61 6.79 -9.81
N ALA A 278 3.70 7.53 -9.91
CA ALA A 278 3.76 8.78 -10.66
C ALA A 278 5.15 8.97 -11.27
N ARG A 279 5.20 9.48 -12.51
CA ARG A 279 6.44 9.76 -13.26
C ARG A 279 7.42 8.57 -13.29
N GLY A 280 6.88 7.36 -13.47
CA GLY A 280 7.67 6.11 -13.52
C GLY A 280 8.14 5.57 -12.17
N ARG A 281 7.84 6.25 -11.05
CA ARG A 281 8.27 5.87 -9.70
C ARG A 281 7.10 5.50 -8.80
N THR A 282 7.36 4.65 -7.80
CA THR A 282 6.39 4.30 -6.77
C THR A 282 6.67 5.10 -5.51
N VAL A 283 5.72 5.92 -5.07
CA VAL A 283 5.85 6.79 -3.89
C VAL A 283 5.21 6.20 -2.63
N GLY A 284 4.54 5.06 -2.75
CA GLY A 284 3.79 4.43 -1.68
C GLY A 284 2.85 3.35 -2.21
N ALA A 285 1.88 2.95 -1.40
CA ALA A 285 0.83 2.01 -1.79
C ALA A 285 -0.45 2.22 -0.98
N LEU A 286 -1.60 1.93 -1.60
CA LEU A 286 -2.88 1.75 -0.94
C LEU A 286 -3.06 0.26 -0.66
N LEU A 287 -3.24 -0.11 0.60
CA LEU A 287 -3.68 -1.45 1.00
C LEU A 287 -5.15 -1.39 1.38
N VAL A 288 -5.97 -2.27 0.81
CA VAL A 288 -7.35 -2.49 1.24
C VAL A 288 -7.54 -3.92 1.72
N GLU A 289 -8.38 -4.10 2.73
CA GLU A 289 -8.61 -5.40 3.37
C GLU A 289 -10.11 -5.66 3.54
N SER A 290 -10.48 -6.94 3.60
CA SER A 290 -11.83 -7.37 3.92
C SER A 290 -11.82 -8.64 4.77
N GLU A 291 -12.81 -8.75 5.65
CA GLU A 291 -13.12 -9.96 6.42
C GLU A 291 -13.89 -10.99 5.59
N SER A 292 -14.30 -10.63 4.37
CA SER A 292 -14.90 -11.54 3.40
C SER A 292 -13.86 -12.05 2.41
N ASP A 293 -13.93 -13.34 2.11
CA ASP A 293 -13.23 -13.94 0.98
C ASP A 293 -13.72 -13.36 -0.35
N GLN A 294 -12.83 -13.32 -1.34
CA GLN A 294 -13.06 -12.83 -2.71
C GLN A 294 -13.75 -11.46 -2.80
N PHE A 295 -13.55 -10.60 -1.80
CA PHE A 295 -14.19 -9.28 -1.79
C PHE A 295 -13.66 -8.35 -2.89
N PHE A 296 -12.40 -8.51 -3.27
CA PHE A 296 -11.75 -7.72 -4.32
C PHE A 296 -11.54 -8.58 -5.59
N GLY A 297 -12.09 -8.12 -6.71
CA GLY A 297 -11.92 -8.70 -8.04
C GLY A 297 -10.99 -7.89 -8.95
N TYR A 298 -10.98 -8.22 -10.24
CA TYR A 298 -10.24 -7.46 -11.26
C TYR A 298 -10.78 -6.03 -11.44
N ASP A 299 -12.10 -5.83 -11.33
CA ASP A 299 -12.69 -4.49 -11.43
C ASP A 299 -12.27 -3.57 -10.27
N ASP A 300 -12.15 -4.11 -9.05
CA ASP A 300 -11.64 -3.34 -7.90
C ASP A 300 -10.17 -2.97 -8.10
N GLU A 301 -9.38 -3.90 -8.64
CA GLU A 301 -7.98 -3.66 -8.99
C GLU A 301 -7.83 -2.53 -10.02
N ASP A 302 -8.62 -2.57 -11.10
CA ASP A 302 -8.64 -1.54 -12.14
C ASP A 302 -9.02 -0.17 -11.54
N ALA A 303 -10.10 -0.11 -10.76
CA ALA A 303 -10.59 1.12 -10.14
C ALA A 303 -9.59 1.72 -9.15
N LEU A 304 -9.02 0.89 -8.27
CA LEU A 304 -8.05 1.35 -7.27
C LEU A 304 -6.70 1.70 -7.91
N ALA A 305 -6.29 1.04 -8.99
CA ALA A 305 -5.09 1.41 -9.75
C ALA A 305 -5.19 2.83 -10.33
N VAL A 306 -6.35 3.19 -10.90
CA VAL A 306 -6.61 4.54 -11.40
C VAL A 306 -6.57 5.57 -10.26
N LEU A 307 -7.28 5.30 -9.16
CA LEU A 307 -7.29 6.19 -8.00
C LEU A 307 -5.91 6.34 -7.36
N GLY A 308 -5.15 5.24 -7.25
CA GLY A 308 -3.80 5.24 -6.71
C GLY A 308 -2.82 6.06 -7.56
N ALA A 309 -2.93 5.97 -8.89
CA ALA A 309 -2.15 6.81 -9.81
C ALA A 309 -2.51 8.29 -9.66
N GLN A 310 -3.79 8.63 -9.57
CA GLN A 310 -4.22 10.02 -9.37
C GLN A 310 -3.77 10.58 -8.03
N LEU A 311 -3.89 9.81 -6.95
CA LEU A 311 -3.42 10.20 -5.63
C LEU A 311 -1.92 10.47 -5.63
N ALA A 312 -1.13 9.63 -6.31
CA ALA A 312 0.31 9.82 -6.47
C ALA A 312 0.63 11.13 -7.22
N GLN A 313 -0.09 11.43 -8.30
CA GLN A 313 0.10 12.65 -9.08
C GLN A 313 -0.29 13.90 -8.28
N ALA A 314 -1.41 13.85 -7.55
CA ALA A 314 -1.88 14.96 -6.72
C ALA A 314 -0.91 15.25 -5.56
N LEU A 315 -0.38 14.20 -4.90
CA LEU A 315 0.65 14.33 -3.87
C LEU A 315 1.88 15.07 -4.43
N LEU A 316 2.43 14.63 -5.57
CA LEU A 316 3.60 15.27 -6.18
C LEU A 316 3.32 16.70 -6.64
N ALA A 317 2.15 16.98 -7.22
CA ALA A 317 1.79 18.30 -7.70
C ALA A 317 1.65 19.31 -6.55
N LEU A 318 0.97 18.92 -5.47
CA LEU A 318 0.78 19.78 -4.31
C LEU A 318 2.08 20.00 -3.54
N GLN A 319 2.93 18.97 -3.41
CA GLN A 319 4.30 19.13 -2.90
C GLN A 319 5.11 20.12 -3.73
N SER A 320 5.09 19.99 -5.06
CA SER A 320 5.82 20.87 -5.98
C SER A 320 5.36 22.32 -5.85
N ALA A 321 4.06 22.56 -5.81
CA ALA A 321 3.58 23.92 -5.70
C ALA A 321 3.70 24.47 -4.26
N GLU A 322 3.83 23.63 -3.21
CA GLU A 322 4.29 24.07 -1.88
C GLU A 322 5.75 24.53 -1.90
N LEU A 323 6.63 23.83 -2.63
CA LEU A 323 8.01 24.25 -2.85
C LEU A 323 8.07 25.65 -3.48
N GLU A 324 7.26 25.91 -4.51
CA GLU A 324 7.20 27.21 -5.20
C GLU A 324 6.69 28.34 -4.27
N ALA A 325 5.59 28.10 -3.55
CA ALA A 325 5.01 29.11 -2.65
C ALA A 325 5.93 29.48 -1.47
N SER A 326 6.86 28.60 -1.11
CA SER A 326 7.87 28.86 -0.08
C SER A 326 8.86 29.96 -0.47
N GLN A 327 8.91 30.38 -1.73
CA GLN A 327 9.90 31.33 -2.24
C GLN A 327 9.46 32.81 -2.13
N ALA A 328 8.19 33.09 -1.81
CA ALA A 328 7.65 34.45 -1.67
C ALA A 328 8.13 35.16 -0.37
N PRO A 329 8.25 36.50 -0.37
CA PRO A 329 8.63 37.27 0.83
C PRO A 329 7.64 37.05 1.99
N GLN A 330 8.15 36.90 3.21
CA GLN A 330 7.36 36.71 4.42
C GLN A 330 7.17 38.02 5.18
N GLU A 331 5.93 38.30 5.58
CA GLU A 331 5.63 39.16 6.73
C GLU A 331 5.67 38.30 7.99
N ASP A 332 6.40 38.76 9.01
CA ASP A 332 6.47 38.10 10.33
C ASP A 332 5.08 38.07 10.96
N ALA A 333 4.45 36.90 10.95
CA ALA A 333 3.23 36.68 11.71
C ALA A 333 3.61 36.62 13.20
N ALA A 334 3.16 37.62 13.97
CA ALA A 334 3.28 37.62 15.42
C ALA A 334 2.54 36.40 15.98
N ALA A 335 3.31 35.42 16.47
CA ALA A 335 2.76 34.20 16.99
C ALA A 335 2.26 34.38 18.43
N THR A 336 1.21 33.64 18.79
CA THR A 336 0.57 33.81 20.11
C THR A 336 1.39 33.05 21.17
N PRO A 337 1.83 33.70 22.26
CA PRO A 337 2.52 33.00 23.35
C PRO A 337 1.58 31.97 24.01
N PRO A 338 2.13 30.91 24.65
CA PRO A 338 1.34 29.88 25.33
C PRO A 338 0.39 30.51 26.35
N ALA A 339 -0.88 30.15 26.27
CA ALA A 339 -1.91 30.53 27.23
C ALA A 339 -2.06 29.42 28.28
N GLU A 340 -1.96 29.84 29.55
CA GLU A 340 -2.21 29.13 30.82
C GLU A 340 -1.00 28.55 31.62
N PRO A 341 -0.97 28.75 32.96
CA PRO A 341 -0.03 28.11 33.87
C PRO A 341 -0.43 26.66 34.14
N GLY A 342 0.22 25.72 33.45
CA GLY A 342 0.14 24.27 33.69
C GLY A 342 1.52 23.64 33.86
N ALA A 343 1.57 22.36 34.23
CA ALA A 343 2.83 21.60 34.28
C ALA A 343 3.49 21.58 32.88
N PRO A 344 4.81 21.81 32.77
CA PRO A 344 5.47 21.86 31.47
C PRO A 344 5.36 20.52 30.74
N LEU A 345 5.21 20.57 29.42
CA LEU A 345 5.31 19.39 28.55
C LEU A 345 6.78 19.04 28.37
N HIS A 346 7.16 17.81 28.69
CA HIS A 346 8.52 17.32 28.52
C HIS A 346 8.70 16.74 27.12
N LEU A 347 9.43 17.44 26.26
CA LEU A 347 9.85 16.96 24.96
C LEU A 347 11.26 16.38 25.07
N ARG A 348 11.40 15.06 24.89
CA ARG A 348 12.71 14.39 24.90
C ARG A 348 13.10 13.94 23.50
N TYR A 349 14.27 14.32 23.04
CA TYR A 349 14.78 14.05 21.70
C TYR A 349 16.02 13.16 21.72
N PHE A 350 16.08 12.19 20.82
CA PHE A 350 17.22 11.30 20.61
C PHE A 350 17.87 11.62 19.25
N PRO A 351 19.03 12.30 19.23
CA PRO A 351 19.67 12.75 17.98
C PRO A 351 20.10 11.60 17.05
N ARG A 352 20.35 10.40 17.59
CA ARG A 352 20.86 9.25 16.83
C ARG A 352 19.91 8.81 15.71
N ASP A 353 18.61 8.84 15.97
CA ASP A 353 17.58 8.33 15.06
C ASP A 353 16.41 9.32 14.88
N GLY A 354 16.52 10.51 15.47
CA GLY A 354 15.51 11.56 15.39
C GLY A 354 14.25 11.26 16.19
N THR A 355 14.30 10.34 17.16
CA THR A 355 13.12 9.95 17.96
C THR A 355 12.71 11.06 18.93
N VAL A 356 11.41 11.30 19.05
CA VAL A 356 10.80 12.26 19.98
C VAL A 356 9.77 11.58 20.89
N PHE A 357 9.87 11.88 22.18
CA PHE A 357 8.88 11.55 23.21
C PHE A 357 8.24 12.82 23.76
N ILE A 358 6.95 12.74 24.10
CA ILE A 358 6.24 13.76 24.87
C ILE A 358 5.76 13.13 26.17
N ASP A 359 6.16 13.68 27.31
CA ASP A 359 5.84 13.17 28.66
C ASP A 359 6.11 11.65 28.80
N GLY A 360 7.21 11.19 28.19
CA GLY A 360 7.62 9.78 28.20
C GLY A 360 6.89 8.87 27.20
N GLN A 361 5.92 9.39 26.44
CA GLN A 361 5.21 8.64 25.40
C GLN A 361 5.86 8.85 24.02
N TYR A 362 6.07 7.76 23.27
CA TYR A 362 6.64 7.83 21.93
C TYR A 362 5.68 8.56 20.97
N LEU A 363 6.18 9.59 20.29
CA LEU A 363 5.40 10.35 19.32
C LEU A 363 5.73 9.91 17.88
N ILE A 364 6.99 10.08 17.50
CA ILE A 364 7.48 9.98 16.11
C ILE A 364 9.01 9.87 16.10
N LYS A 365 9.59 9.47 14.96
CA LYS A 365 11.04 9.39 14.76
C LYS A 365 11.51 9.86 13.39
N GLY A 366 12.82 9.84 13.17
CA GLY A 366 13.46 10.24 11.93
C GLY A 366 13.32 11.74 11.67
N VAL A 367 13.27 12.11 10.39
CA VAL A 367 13.24 13.51 9.95
C VAL A 367 12.04 14.28 10.53
N ALA A 368 10.87 13.65 10.66
CA ALA A 368 9.70 14.33 11.23
C ALA A 368 9.88 14.66 12.73
N GLY A 369 10.58 13.80 13.48
CA GLY A 369 10.97 14.10 14.86
C GLY A 369 12.05 15.19 14.95
N ALA A 370 13.06 15.15 14.07
CA ALA A 370 14.07 16.21 13.97
C ALA A 370 13.44 17.58 13.67
N ILE A 371 12.43 17.63 12.77
CA ILE A 371 11.66 18.85 12.49
C ILE A 371 10.98 19.36 13.76
N LEU A 372 10.25 18.50 14.49
CA LEU A 372 9.56 18.90 15.71
C LEU A 372 10.53 19.44 16.77
N TRP A 373 11.66 18.77 16.99
CA TRP A 373 12.68 19.20 17.93
C TRP A 373 13.25 20.57 17.59
N ARG A 374 13.55 20.81 16.30
CA ARG A 374 14.04 22.09 15.79
C ARG A 374 13.05 23.22 16.03
N ILE A 375 11.79 23.07 15.62
CA ILE A 375 10.78 24.12 15.77
C ILE A 375 10.46 24.40 17.24
N ALA A 376 10.45 23.37 18.09
CA ALA A 376 10.26 23.55 19.53
C ALA A 376 11.47 24.27 20.18
N SER A 377 12.68 23.92 19.76
CA SER A 377 13.91 24.60 20.20
C SER A 377 13.94 26.07 19.81
N ASP A 378 13.54 26.40 18.58
CA ASP A 378 13.50 27.77 18.10
C ASP A 378 12.41 28.59 18.81
N ALA A 379 11.25 27.98 19.08
CA ALA A 379 10.19 28.60 19.88
C ALA A 379 10.64 28.92 21.31
N GLN A 380 11.33 28.00 21.99
CA GLN A 380 11.80 28.22 23.36
C GLN A 380 12.95 29.24 23.43
N ARG A 381 13.91 29.20 22.50
CA ARG A 381 15.10 30.08 22.51
C ARG A 381 14.81 31.49 22.03
N HIS A 382 13.98 31.63 21.01
CA HIS A 382 13.79 32.90 20.29
C HIS A 382 12.38 33.48 20.43
N GLY A 383 11.46 32.79 21.12
CA GLY A 383 10.06 33.19 21.20
C GLY A 383 9.33 33.13 19.86
N ARG A 384 9.89 32.43 18.86
CA ARG A 384 9.35 32.32 17.50
C ARG A 384 8.58 31.03 17.34
N TRP A 385 7.25 31.13 17.36
CA TRP A 385 6.36 29.97 17.22
C TRP A 385 5.85 29.76 15.79
N GLY A 386 5.95 30.78 14.92
CA GLY A 386 5.76 30.64 13.48
C GLY A 386 7.03 30.15 12.78
N PHE A 387 6.88 29.29 11.77
CA PHE A 387 7.99 28.80 10.95
C PHE A 387 7.54 28.52 9.51
N SER A 388 8.49 28.51 8.58
CA SER A 388 8.21 28.19 7.17
C SER A 388 8.95 26.95 6.67
N THR A 389 8.38 26.34 5.64
CA THR A 389 9.03 25.23 4.91
C THR A 389 10.34 25.66 4.25
N ARG A 390 10.50 26.94 3.89
CA ARG A 390 11.78 27.49 3.41
C ARG A 390 12.85 27.46 4.49
N GLU A 391 12.53 27.90 5.71
CA GLU A 391 13.45 27.88 6.84
C GLU A 391 13.90 26.46 7.19
N LEU A 392 12.96 25.51 7.20
CA LEU A 392 13.27 24.10 7.43
C LEU A 392 14.19 23.52 6.33
N ARG A 393 13.98 23.86 5.06
CA ARG A 393 14.89 23.44 3.97
C ARG A 393 16.28 24.06 4.10
N LEU A 394 16.39 25.32 4.52
CA LEU A 394 17.69 25.95 4.79
C LEU A 394 18.44 25.26 5.94
N ALA A 395 17.72 24.67 6.89
CA ALA A 395 18.28 23.82 7.93
C ALA A 395 18.59 22.37 7.48
N GLY A 396 18.47 22.07 6.17
CA GLY A 396 18.47 20.74 5.55
C GLY A 396 19.42 19.71 6.17
N ASN A 397 20.72 20.00 6.17
CA ASN A 397 21.75 19.09 6.68
C ASN A 397 21.62 18.80 8.18
N ALA A 398 21.16 19.77 8.98
CA ALA A 398 20.96 19.59 10.42
C ALA A 398 19.71 18.76 10.75
N LEU A 399 18.77 18.65 9.81
CA LEU A 399 17.52 17.90 9.93
C LEU A 399 17.57 16.52 9.24
N GLY A 400 18.69 16.19 8.59
CA GLY A 400 18.83 14.99 7.77
C GLY A 400 17.90 14.99 6.53
N LEU A 401 17.56 16.18 6.02
CA LEU A 401 16.73 16.31 4.81
C LEU A 401 17.60 16.01 3.56
N PRO A 402 17.16 15.12 2.65
CA PRO A 402 17.87 14.86 1.39
C PRO A 402 17.93 16.08 0.47
N ASP A 403 18.95 16.15 -0.38
CA ASP A 403 19.06 17.16 -1.42
C ASP A 403 18.09 16.89 -2.61
N VAL A 404 17.44 17.97 -3.06
CA VAL A 404 16.66 18.16 -4.32
C VAL A 404 15.25 17.52 -4.41
N GLN A 405 14.86 16.51 -3.62
CA GLN A 405 13.50 15.90 -3.67
C GLN A 405 12.86 15.73 -2.29
N ASP A 406 12.82 16.81 -1.52
CA ASP A 406 12.37 16.76 -0.14
C ASP A 406 10.84 16.62 0.00
N ASN A 407 10.40 15.52 0.62
CA ASN A 407 9.01 15.23 1.00
C ASN A 407 8.53 16.05 2.23
N LEU A 408 9.15 17.19 2.53
CA LEU A 408 8.89 18.01 3.72
C LEU A 408 7.41 18.28 3.98
N GLY A 409 6.63 18.65 2.96
CA GLY A 409 5.20 18.93 3.09
C GLY A 409 4.41 17.72 3.62
N VAL A 410 4.75 16.52 3.13
CA VAL A 410 4.16 15.26 3.60
C VAL A 410 4.67 14.87 4.98
N ARG A 411 5.95 15.13 5.30
CA ARG A 411 6.49 14.89 6.65
C ARG A 411 5.84 15.82 7.69
N LEU A 412 5.58 17.08 7.34
CA LEU A 412 4.81 18.01 8.17
C LEU A 412 3.37 17.56 8.33
N LEU A 413 2.72 17.11 7.24
CA LEU A 413 1.37 16.53 7.33
C LEU A 413 1.33 15.31 8.25
N LEU A 414 2.32 14.40 8.15
CA LEU A 414 2.44 13.26 9.06
C LEU A 414 2.55 13.73 10.51
N LEU A 415 3.43 14.70 10.79
CA LEU A 415 3.64 15.24 12.12
C LEU A 415 2.37 15.91 12.69
N GLN A 416 1.65 16.70 11.88
CA GLN A 416 0.35 17.28 12.24
C GLN A 416 -0.65 16.20 12.63
N ARG A 417 -0.76 15.14 11.83
CA ARG A 417 -1.68 14.03 12.10
C ARG A 417 -1.28 13.25 13.35
N ARG A 418 0.01 13.06 13.63
CA ARG A 418 0.49 12.39 14.86
C ARG A 418 0.22 13.22 16.12
N LEU A 419 0.44 14.53 16.07
CA LEU A 419 0.11 15.42 17.18
C LEU A 419 -1.40 15.45 17.45
N ALA A 420 -2.22 15.42 16.40
CA ALA A 420 -3.68 15.32 16.53
C ALA A 420 -4.13 13.97 17.10
N ASP A 421 -3.54 12.85 16.65
CA ASP A 421 -3.81 11.49 17.15
C ASP A 421 -3.40 11.32 18.63
N TRP A 422 -2.30 11.95 19.04
CA TRP A 422 -1.89 12.01 20.45
C TRP A 422 -2.86 12.81 21.33
N GLY A 423 -3.56 13.82 20.77
CA GLY A 423 -4.66 14.52 21.44
C GLY A 423 -4.25 15.50 22.56
N GLY A 424 -2.96 15.83 22.69
CA GLY A 424 -2.47 16.75 23.73
C GLY A 424 -2.36 18.21 23.27
N PRO A 425 -1.85 19.10 24.15
CA PRO A 425 -1.89 20.55 23.96
C PRO A 425 -0.82 21.11 23.00
N LEU A 426 0.06 20.27 22.45
CA LEU A 426 1.04 20.66 21.43
C LEU A 426 0.51 20.27 20.05
N GLN A 427 0.38 21.24 19.15
CA GLN A 427 -0.16 21.06 17.80
C GLN A 427 0.65 21.87 16.79
N ILE A 428 0.56 21.50 15.51
CA ILE A 428 1.09 22.30 14.40
C ILE A 428 -0.08 22.77 13.53
N ARG A 429 -0.27 24.08 13.46
CA ARG A 429 -1.33 24.70 12.65
C ARG A 429 -0.75 25.22 11.35
N LYS A 430 -1.38 24.88 10.22
CA LYS A 430 -1.05 25.50 8.93
C LYS A 430 -1.78 26.83 8.85
N LEU A 431 -1.04 27.93 8.64
CA LEU A 431 -1.61 29.27 8.53
C LEU A 431 -1.97 29.59 7.08
N ARG A 432 -1.02 29.32 6.19
CA ARG A 432 -1.14 29.45 4.74
C ARG A 432 -0.13 28.51 4.08
N ARG A 433 -0.13 28.45 2.76
CA ARG A 433 0.79 27.58 2.02
C ARG A 433 2.25 27.84 2.42
N GLY A 434 2.94 26.78 2.85
CA GLY A 434 4.34 26.82 3.27
C GLY A 434 4.62 27.48 4.62
N CYS A 435 3.61 27.99 5.33
CA CYS A 435 3.75 28.69 6.63
C CYS A 435 2.92 28.01 7.72
N TYR A 436 3.55 27.76 8.85
CA TYR A 436 3.02 26.98 9.95
C TYR A 436 3.28 27.69 11.27
N GLU A 437 2.54 27.28 12.30
CA GLU A 437 2.72 27.72 13.67
C GLU A 437 2.72 26.50 14.60
N LEU A 438 3.70 26.44 15.50
CA LEU A 438 3.69 25.54 16.63
C LEU A 438 2.78 26.16 17.70
N VAL A 439 1.69 25.48 18.03
CA VAL A 439 0.77 25.92 19.07
C VAL A 439 1.00 25.03 20.28
N SER A 440 1.29 25.63 21.44
CA SER A 440 1.39 24.90 22.71
C SER A 440 0.48 25.53 23.74
N GLY A 441 -0.41 24.73 24.31
CA GLY A 441 -1.23 25.12 25.48
C GLY A 441 -0.48 25.08 26.80
N ARG A 442 0.83 24.74 26.80
CA ARG A 442 1.68 24.66 28.00
C ARG A 442 3.11 25.10 27.68
N THR A 443 3.89 25.40 28.71
CA THR A 443 5.34 25.63 28.54
C THR A 443 6.04 24.34 28.10
N LEU A 444 7.05 24.46 27.24
CA LEU A 444 7.84 23.34 26.75
C LEU A 444 9.13 23.22 27.57
N GLN A 445 9.43 22.01 28.02
CA GLN A 445 10.70 21.65 28.61
C GLN A 445 11.40 20.66 27.68
N LEU A 446 12.53 21.10 27.10
CA LEU A 446 13.26 20.35 26.08
C LEU A 446 14.45 19.62 26.70
N GLU A 447 14.57 18.32 26.44
CA GLU A 447 15.69 17.48 26.85
C GLU A 447 16.28 16.75 25.65
N SER A 448 17.55 17.02 25.33
CA SER A 448 18.32 16.21 24.37
C SER A 448 18.96 15.06 25.12
N ALA A 449 18.66 13.83 24.74
CA ALA A 449 19.40 12.67 25.18
C ALA A 449 20.75 12.67 24.45
N ASP A 450 21.71 13.44 24.97
CA ASP A 450 23.08 13.38 24.48
C ASP A 450 23.62 11.97 24.69
N CYS A 451 24.30 11.44 23.67
CA CYS A 451 24.93 10.14 23.73
C CYS A 451 25.96 10.18 24.85
N ALA A 452 25.64 9.60 26.02
CA ALA A 452 26.67 9.21 26.96
C ALA A 452 27.60 8.27 26.20
N SER A 453 28.83 8.73 25.96
CA SER A 453 29.91 7.93 25.40
C SER A 453 30.08 6.66 26.22
N ALA A 454 29.83 5.51 25.60
CA ALA A 454 30.35 4.22 26.00
C ALA A 454 30.53 3.36 24.75
#